data_AF-A0A951V785-F1
#
_entry.id   AF-A0A951V785-F1
#
_cell.length_a   1.000
_cell.length_b   1.000
_cell.length_c   1.000
_cell.angle_alpha   90.00
_cell.angle_beta   90.00
_cell.angle_gamma   90.00
#
_symmetry.space_group_name_H-M   'P 1'
#
loop_
_entity.id
_entity.type
_entity.pdbx_description
1 polymer ?
#
loop_
_entity_poly.entity_id
_entity_poly.type
_entity_poly.pdbx_seq_one_letter_code
_entity_poly.pdbx_strand_id
1 'polypeptide(L)'
;KSLNLSEEYLENLYSIKIENINLNDNKSIEEVIKKVKRNKLQYDIDNLLKMQKELETNKSNDNSNAKEVDVQVMEIAIKIVELRRLLQQI
;
A
#
# COMPACT_ATOMS: atom_id res chain seq x y z
N LYS A 1 13.01 -3.61 -17.08
CA LYS A 1 14.25 -3.03 -16.50
C LYS A 1 14.36 -3.53 -15.08
N SER A 2 15.25 -4.48 -14.81
CA SER A 2 15.52 -4.99 -13.47
C SER A 2 16.18 -3.87 -12.66
N LEU A 3 15.63 -3.50 -11.50
CA LEU A 3 16.31 -2.59 -10.60
C LEU A 3 17.56 -3.30 -10.07
N ASN A 4 18.74 -2.84 -10.46
CA ASN A 4 20.01 -3.35 -9.96
C ASN A 4 20.24 -2.72 -8.58
N LEU A 5 19.63 -3.30 -7.55
CA LEU A 5 19.81 -2.89 -6.16
C LEU A 5 21.10 -3.54 -5.63
N SER A 6 21.92 -2.78 -4.91
CA SER A 6 23.15 -3.31 -4.34
C SER A 6 22.84 -4.35 -3.26
N GLU A 7 23.69 -5.36 -3.17
CA GLU A 7 23.64 -6.40 -2.11
C GLU A 7 23.55 -5.76 -0.72
N GLU A 8 24.33 -4.69 -0.49
CA GLU A 8 24.33 -3.91 0.74
C GLU A 8 22.97 -3.25 1.04
N TYR A 9 22.24 -2.82 0.01
CA TYR A 9 20.90 -2.25 0.19
C TYR A 9 19.86 -3.33 0.52
N LEU A 10 20.00 -4.52 -0.07
CA LEU A 10 19.19 -5.69 0.26
C LEU A 10 19.48 -6.18 1.69
N GLU A 11 20.76 -6.27 2.07
CA GLU A 11 21.19 -6.60 3.42
C GLU A 11 20.70 -5.57 4.45
N ASN A 12 20.72 -4.27 4.12
CA ASN A 12 20.10 -3.25 4.96
C ASN A 12 18.57 -3.45 5.07
N LEU A 13 17.87 -3.76 3.98
CA LEU A 13 16.43 -4.06 4.02
C LEU A 13 16.12 -5.29 4.88
N TYR A 14 16.94 -6.35 4.79
CA TYR A 14 16.83 -7.55 5.63
C TYR A 14 17.24 -7.29 7.10
N SER A 15 18.13 -6.33 7.32
CA SER A 15 18.56 -5.84 8.64
C SER A 15 17.56 -4.86 9.27
N ILE A 16 16.55 -4.39 8.52
CA ILE A 16 15.29 -3.87 9.09
C ILE A 16 14.48 -5.06 9.63
N LYS A 17 15.13 -5.89 10.45
CA LYS A 17 14.46 -6.78 11.38
C LYS A 17 14.11 -5.99 12.63
N ILE A 18 13.03 -6.44 13.25
CA ILE A 18 12.39 -5.99 14.48
C ILE A 18 13.33 -6.14 15.73
N GLU A 19 14.65 -6.06 15.57
CA GLU A 19 15.63 -6.30 16.65
C GLU A 19 15.77 -5.12 17.62
N ASN A 20 15.16 -3.97 17.33
CA ASN A 20 15.10 -2.80 18.22
C ASN A 20 13.67 -2.49 18.72
N ILE A 21 12.84 -3.51 18.95
CA ILE A 21 11.59 -3.31 19.70
C ILE A 21 11.87 -3.62 21.17
N ASN A 22 12.04 -2.56 21.98
CA ASN A 22 12.03 -2.70 23.43
C ASN A 22 10.60 -3.05 23.88
N LEU A 23 10.31 -4.35 24.01
CA LEU A 23 9.00 -4.90 24.39
C LEU A 23 8.68 -4.70 25.89
N ASN A 24 9.57 -4.10 26.68
CA ASN A 24 9.37 -3.89 28.11
C ASN A 24 8.62 -2.59 28.46
N ASP A 25 8.32 -1.74 27.47
CA ASP A 25 7.54 -0.52 27.66
C ASP A 25 6.23 -0.59 26.85
N ASN A 26 5.09 -0.56 27.54
CA ASN A 26 3.75 -0.58 26.93
C ASN A 26 3.57 0.51 25.85
N LYS A 27 4.24 1.65 25.98
CA LYS A 27 4.23 2.71 24.96
C LYS A 27 4.92 2.29 23.67
N SER A 28 6.03 1.56 23.79
CA SER A 28 6.78 1.02 22.65
C SER A 28 5.96 -0.03 21.90
N ILE A 29 5.18 -0.86 22.60
CA ILE A 29 4.27 -1.82 21.99
C ILE A 29 3.13 -1.10 21.24
N GLU A 30 2.53 -0.06 21.82
CA GLU A 30 1.50 0.72 21.14
C GLU A 30 2.00 1.38 19.85
N GLU A 31 3.21 1.94 19.87
CA GLU A 31 3.82 2.53 18.67
C GLU A 31 4.07 1.50 17.58
N VAL A 32 4.52 0.30 17.95
CA VAL A 32 4.71 -0.81 17.02
C VAL A 32 3.37 -1.23 16.41
N ILE A 33 2.32 -1.37 17.22
CA ILE A 33 0.98 -1.68 16.73
C ILE A 33 0.49 -0.60 15.77
N LYS A 34 0.72 0.69 16.06
CA LYS A 34 0.37 1.79 15.15
C LYS A 34 1.14 1.70 13.83
N LYS A 35 2.45 1.44 13.86
CA LYS A 35 3.27 1.27 12.66
C LYS A 35 2.79 0.09 11.82
N VAL A 36 2.52 -1.06 12.43
CA VAL A 36 1.98 -2.24 11.72
C VAL A 36 0.63 -1.93 11.06
N LYS A 37 -0.28 -1.24 11.77
CA LYS A 37 -1.57 -0.82 11.22
C LYS A 37 -1.43 0.16 10.06
N ARG A 38 -0.55 1.17 10.18
CA ARG A 38 -0.25 2.11 9.09
C ARG A 38 0.33 1.39 7.88
N ASN A 39 1.27 0.47 8.08
CA ASN A 39 1.90 -0.29 7.00
C ASN A 39 0.87 -1.15 6.25
N LYS A 40 -0.05 -1.82 6.96
CA LYS A 40 -1.12 -2.58 6.34
C LYS A 40 -2.04 -1.70 5.49
N LEU A 41 -2.49 -0.56 6.04
CA LEU A 41 -3.36 0.37 5.29
C LEU A 41 -2.66 0.94 4.05
N GLN A 42 -1.36 1.26 4.16
CA GLN A 42 -0.58 1.73 3.03
C GLN A 42 -0.48 0.66 1.93
N TYR A 43 -0.22 -0.59 2.31
CA TYR A 43 -0.19 -1.72 1.38
C TYR A 43 -1.55 -1.93 0.66
N ASP A 44 -2.65 -1.83 1.40
CA ASP A 44 -4.00 -1.96 0.83
C ASP A 44 -4.30 -0.82 -0.17
N ILE A 45 -3.88 0.42 0.14
CA ILE A 45 -3.98 1.57 -0.78
C ILE A 45 -3.15 1.34 -2.06
N ASP A 46 -1.92 0.88 -1.92
CA ASP A 46 -1.01 0.67 -3.06
C ASP A 46 -1.52 -0.43 -3.99
N ASN A 47 -2.10 -1.50 -3.45
CA ASN A 47 -2.76 -2.54 -4.24
C ASN A 47 -3.97 -2.00 -5.02
N LEU A 48 -4.82 -1.19 -4.38
CA LEU A 48 -5.97 -0.60 -5.05
C LEU A 48 -5.54 0.35 -6.18
N LEU A 49 -4.49 1.16 -5.97
CA LEU A 49 -3.92 2.01 -7.01
C LEU A 49 -3.38 1.20 -8.20
N LYS A 50 -2.75 0.05 -7.92
CA LYS A 50 -2.29 -0.87 -8.97
C LYS A 50 -3.47 -1.44 -9.77
N MET A 51 -4.53 -1.89 -9.09
CA MET A 51 -5.75 -2.40 -9.74
C MET A 51 -6.44 -1.32 -10.58
N GLN A 52 -6.54 -0.09 -10.07
CA GLN A 52 -7.07 1.05 -10.82
C GLN A 52 -6.30 1.26 -12.12
N LYS A 53 -4.97 1.27 -12.04
CA LYS A 53 -4.10 1.47 -13.20
C LYS A 53 -4.22 0.34 -14.22
N GLU A 54 -4.36 -0.90 -13.77
CA GLU A 54 -4.57 -2.06 -14.65
C GLU A 54 -5.91 -1.96 -15.39
N LEU A 55 -6.99 -1.56 -14.71
CA LEU A 55 -8.31 -1.34 -15.32
C LEU A 55 -8.28 -0.21 -16.35
N GLU A 56 -7.67 0.93 -16.04
CA GLU A 56 -7.52 2.06 -16.97
C GLU A 56 -6.66 1.70 -18.20
N THR A 57 -5.62 0.88 -18.00
CA THR A 57 -4.78 0.39 -19.10
C THR A 57 -5.55 -0.58 -20.00
N ASN A 58 -6.37 -1.47 -19.42
CA ASN A 58 -7.18 -2.41 -20.17
C ASN A 58 -8.32 -1.72 -20.96
N LYS A 59 -8.91 -0.65 -20.40
CA LYS A 59 -9.87 0.23 -21.12
C LYS A 59 -9.28 0.80 -22.41
N SER A 60 -8.00 1.15 -22.39
CA SER A 60 -7.32 1.74 -23.56
C SER A 60 -7.16 0.73 -24.71
N ASN A 61 -7.19 -0.57 -24.41
CA ASN A 61 -7.00 -1.65 -25.38
C ASN A 61 -8.32 -2.23 -25.92
N ASP A 62 -9.41 -2.17 -25.15
CA ASP A 62 -10.71 -2.72 -25.54
C ASP A 62 -11.85 -1.74 -25.19
N ASN A 63 -12.33 -1.02 -26.21
CA ASN A 63 -13.20 0.16 -26.04
C ASN A 63 -14.69 -0.21 -25.87
N SER A 64 -15.01 -1.50 -25.87
CA SER A 64 -16.37 -2.04 -25.84
C SER A 64 -17.07 -1.84 -24.48
N ASN A 65 -16.30 -1.84 -23.38
CA ASN A 65 -16.83 -1.79 -21.99
C ASN A 65 -16.42 -0.52 -21.22
N ALA A 66 -16.09 0.57 -21.93
CA ALA A 66 -15.52 1.79 -21.35
C ALA A 66 -16.30 2.37 -20.16
N LYS A 67 -17.64 2.33 -20.20
CA LYS A 67 -18.50 2.84 -19.11
C LYS A 67 -18.46 1.98 -17.84
N GLU A 68 -18.36 0.66 -18.00
CA GLU A 68 -18.30 -0.26 -16.85
C GLU A 68 -16.95 -0.14 -16.15
N VAL A 69 -15.87 0.03 -16.92
CA VAL A 69 -14.55 0.31 -16.37
C VAL A 69 -14.51 1.64 -15.61
N ASP A 70 -15.19 2.68 -16.10
CA ASP A 70 -15.28 3.97 -15.40
C ASP A 70 -15.96 3.86 -14.02
N VAL A 71 -17.02 3.04 -13.92
CA VAL A 71 -17.70 2.77 -12.64
C VAL A 71 -16.76 2.04 -11.69
N GLN A 72 -16.04 1.01 -12.15
CA GLN A 72 -15.11 0.25 -11.32
C GLN A 72 -13.93 1.10 -10.83
N VAL A 73 -13.39 1.96 -11.70
CA VAL A 73 -12.33 2.92 -11.34
C VAL A 73 -12.82 3.90 -10.27
N MET A 74 -14.04 4.42 -10.40
CA MET A 74 -14.65 5.30 -9.41
C MET A 74 -14.83 4.61 -8.05
N GLU A 75 -15.32 3.37 -8.03
CA GLU A 75 -15.47 2.59 -6.79
C GLU A 75 -14.13 2.36 -6.09
N ILE A 76 -13.08 2.06 -6.86
CA ILE A 76 -11.72 1.91 -6.33
C ILE A 76 -11.22 3.24 -5.75
N ALA A 77 -11.45 4.35 -6.44
CA ALA A 77 -11.06 5.68 -5.97
C ALA A 77 -11.75 6.05 -4.64
N ILE A 78 -13.05 5.76 -4.49
CA ILE A 78 -13.79 5.99 -3.23
C ILE A 78 -13.15 5.20 -2.09
N LYS A 79 -12.87 3.90 -2.30
CA LYS A 79 -12.21 3.04 -1.30
C LYS A 79 -10.82 3.57 -0.91
N ILE A 80 -10.04 4.07 -1.86
CA ILE A 80 -8.73 4.68 -1.58
C ILE A 80 -8.88 5.91 -0.68
N VAL A 81 -9.85 6.79 -0.95
CA VAL A 81 -10.09 7.98 -0.12
C VAL A 81 -10.46 7.59 1.31
N GLU A 82 -11.32 6.59 1.49
CA GLU A 82 -11.69 6.08 2.82
C GLU A 82 -10.50 5.52 3.58
N LEU A 83 -9.67 4.69 2.94
CA LEU A 83 -8.46 4.14 3.56
C LEU A 83 -7.44 5.23 3.92
N ARG A 84 -7.29 6.26 3.08
CA ARG A 84 -6.43 7.43 3.40
C ARG A 84 -6.95 8.20 4.59
N ARG A 85 -8.27 8.36 4.73
CA ARG A 85 -8.89 8.98 5.91
C ARG A 85 -8.61 8.16 7.17
N LEU A 86 -8.74 6.84 7.11
CA LEU A 86 -8.39 5.95 8.23
C LEU A 86 -6.91 6.04 8.59
N LEU A 87 -6.03 6.11 7.60
CA LEU A 87 -4.58 6.25 7.81
C LEU A 87 -4.22 7.56 8.55
N GLN A 88 -4.90 8.66 8.21
CA GLN A 88 -4.72 9.96 8.89
C GLN A 88 -5.19 9.97 10.34
N GLN A 89 -6.07 9.04 10.73
CA GLN A 89 -6.62 8.93 12.08
C GLN A 89 -5.77 8.08 13.05
N ILE A 90 -4.73 7.40 12.54
CA ILE A 90 -3.78 6.58 13.32
C ILE A 90 -2.56 7.42 13.69
#